data_AF-A0A662Y0L4-F1
#
_entry.id   AF-A0A662Y0L4-F1
#
_cell.length_a   1.000
_cell.length_b   1.000
_cell.length_c   1.000
_cell.angle_alpha   90.00
_cell.angle_beta   90.00
_cell.angle_gamma   90.00
#
_symmetry.space_group_name_H-M   'P 1'
#
loop_
_entity.id
_entity.type
_entity.pdbx_description
1 polymer ?
#
loop_
_entity_poly.entity_id
_entity_poly.type
_entity_poly.pdbx_seq_one_letter_code
_entity_poly.pdbx_strand_id
1 'polypeptide(L)'
;HYAFSTRDYDVNFGVQMICADGTMIELMEARRYESQKHQVLGQLTLVGPGMVLLLWDNSFSWLNAKQLAYHVELKQETPPVSDVEKTQLALRARLERDQALLQRESEFDGLETQMQTEEQTLAFLQHQIEELQGQLRQHEQAKEDAATQKDRVGEQIEELCWELNALSWRCLEKSTLHRILGFLEEKELAAWYGICIARS
;
A
#
# COMPACT_ATOMS: atom_id res chain seq x y z
N HIS A 1 -20.25 41.93 -25.02
CA HIS A 1 -20.86 43.18 -24.55
C HIS A 1 -20.08 43.72 -23.38
N TYR A 2 -19.99 45.04 -23.22
CA TYR A 2 -19.39 45.68 -22.05
C TYR A 2 -20.21 46.88 -21.59
N ALA A 3 -20.14 47.15 -20.29
CA ALA A 3 -20.71 48.33 -19.64
C ALA A 3 -19.76 48.81 -18.54
N PHE A 4 -19.52 50.11 -18.40
CA PHE A 4 -18.72 50.63 -17.28
C PHE A 4 -19.08 52.07 -16.89
N SER A 5 -18.81 52.42 -15.64
CA SER A 5 -18.91 53.77 -15.09
C SER A 5 -17.86 53.99 -14.02
N THR A 6 -17.51 55.25 -13.78
CA THR A 6 -16.59 55.64 -12.70
C THR A 6 -17.29 56.60 -11.75
N ARG A 7 -16.81 56.70 -10.51
CA ARG A 7 -17.41 57.60 -9.52
C ARG A 7 -17.09 59.06 -9.81
N ASP A 8 -15.83 59.34 -10.12
CA ASP A 8 -15.29 60.68 -10.32
C ASP A 8 -14.23 60.65 -11.43
N TYR A 9 -14.13 61.76 -12.17
CA TYR A 9 -13.19 61.99 -13.30
C TYR A 9 -13.34 61.05 -14.49
N ASP A 10 -12.84 61.50 -15.65
CA ASP A 10 -12.88 60.73 -16.88
C ASP A 10 -11.90 59.54 -16.82
N VAL A 11 -12.17 58.49 -17.59
CA VAL A 11 -11.31 57.31 -17.69
C VAL A 11 -10.96 57.04 -19.15
N ASN A 12 -9.74 56.60 -19.42
CA ASN A 12 -9.37 56.14 -20.74
C ASN A 12 -9.75 54.66 -20.87
N PHE A 13 -10.41 54.27 -21.96
CA PHE A 13 -10.81 52.88 -22.17
C PHE A 13 -10.50 52.44 -23.60
N GLY A 14 -9.87 51.27 -23.74
CA GLY A 14 -9.51 50.66 -25.02
C GLY A 14 -9.66 49.14 -24.96
N VAL A 15 -9.73 48.50 -26.14
CA VAL A 15 -9.82 47.04 -26.26
C VAL A 15 -8.82 46.54 -27.28
N GLN A 16 -8.02 45.56 -26.86
CA GLN A 16 -7.00 44.92 -27.70
C GLN A 16 -7.23 43.41 -27.70
N MET A 17 -6.72 42.72 -28.72
CA MET A 17 -6.73 41.27 -28.81
C MET A 17 -5.35 40.76 -29.16
N ILE A 18 -4.88 39.78 -28.40
CA ILE A 18 -3.69 39.00 -28.72
C ILE A 18 -4.17 37.75 -29.44
N CYS A 19 -3.94 37.68 -30.75
CA CYS A 19 -4.31 36.54 -31.58
C CYS A 19 -3.45 35.31 -31.24
N ALA A 20 -3.91 34.11 -31.60
CA ALA A 20 -3.19 32.87 -31.34
C ALA A 20 -1.79 32.81 -32.00
N ASP A 21 -1.53 33.61 -33.02
CA ASP A 21 -0.23 33.78 -33.68
C ASP A 21 0.71 34.77 -32.97
N GLY A 22 0.28 35.34 -31.84
CA GLY A 22 1.03 36.33 -31.06
C GLY A 22 0.92 37.76 -31.60
N THR A 23 0.16 38.00 -32.68
CA THR A 23 -0.08 39.36 -33.16
C THR A 23 -1.05 40.10 -32.25
N MET A 24 -0.80 41.39 -32.05
CA MET A 24 -1.68 42.27 -31.28
C MET A 24 -2.52 43.11 -32.24
N ILE A 25 -3.84 42.97 -32.13
CA ILE A 25 -4.82 43.72 -32.93
C ILE A 25 -5.58 44.66 -31.99
N GLU A 26 -5.64 45.93 -32.36
CA GLU A 26 -6.48 46.90 -31.67
C GLU A 26 -7.92 46.75 -32.15
N LEU A 27 -8.80 46.27 -31.27
CA LEU A 27 -10.23 46.11 -31.56
C LEU A 27 -10.99 47.41 -31.36
N MET A 28 -10.53 48.24 -30.43
CA MET A 28 -11.09 49.56 -30.16
C MET A 28 -10.01 50.49 -29.61
N GLU A 29 -9.84 51.62 -30.29
CA GLU A 29 -8.89 52.66 -29.92
C GLU A 29 -9.13 53.18 -28.49
N ALA A 30 -8.05 53.33 -27.72
CA ALA A 30 -8.12 53.90 -26.38
C ALA A 30 -8.58 55.36 -26.43
N ARG A 31 -9.77 55.64 -25.88
CA ARG A 31 -10.35 56.99 -25.85
C ARG A 31 -10.78 57.39 -24.46
N ARG A 32 -10.78 58.70 -24.23
CA ARG A 32 -11.25 59.31 -22.98
C ARG A 32 -12.77 59.32 -22.92
N TYR A 33 -13.32 58.77 -21.83
CA TYR A 33 -14.76 58.70 -21.58
C TYR A 33 -15.14 59.44 -20.29
N GLU A 34 -16.15 60.29 -20.38
CA GLU A 34 -16.82 60.94 -19.22
C GLU A 34 -17.79 59.96 -18.51
N SER A 35 -17.29 58.78 -18.15
CA SER A 35 -18.09 57.67 -17.60
C SER A 35 -18.69 57.90 -16.20
N GLN A 36 -18.33 59.02 -15.57
CA GLN A 36 -18.92 59.53 -14.32
C GLN A 36 -20.23 60.28 -14.53
N LYS A 37 -20.46 60.82 -15.74
CA LYS A 37 -21.72 61.50 -16.08
C LYS A 37 -22.76 60.51 -16.60
N HIS A 38 -22.33 59.57 -17.45
CA HIS A 38 -23.19 58.56 -18.06
C HIS A 38 -22.45 57.22 -18.16
N GLN A 39 -23.13 56.12 -17.88
CA GLN A 39 -22.57 54.78 -18.07
C GLN A 39 -22.26 54.55 -19.56
N VAL A 40 -21.06 54.04 -19.84
CA VAL A 40 -20.63 53.69 -21.18
C VAL A 40 -21.06 52.26 -21.48
N LEU A 41 -21.70 52.06 -22.64
CA LEU A 41 -22.17 50.76 -23.12
C LEU A 41 -21.57 50.48 -24.49
N GLY A 42 -21.19 49.23 -24.76
CA GLY A 42 -20.75 48.85 -26.09
C GLY A 42 -20.75 47.34 -26.36
N GLN A 43 -20.55 47.02 -27.62
CA GLN A 43 -20.50 45.66 -28.14
C GLN A 43 -19.38 45.55 -29.16
N LEU A 44 -18.63 44.46 -29.09
CA LEU A 44 -17.59 44.11 -30.04
C LEU A 44 -17.85 42.69 -30.52
N THR A 45 -17.65 42.47 -31.81
CA THR A 45 -17.64 41.15 -32.42
C THR A 45 -16.20 40.68 -32.52
N LEU A 46 -15.91 39.52 -31.95
CA LEU A 46 -14.58 38.93 -31.96
C LEU A 46 -14.44 38.03 -33.19
N VAL A 47 -13.38 38.23 -33.96
CA VAL A 47 -13.09 37.43 -35.15
C VAL A 47 -11.83 36.62 -34.89
N GLY A 48 -12.01 35.32 -34.66
CA GLY A 48 -10.92 34.36 -34.46
C GLY A 48 -10.55 34.08 -33.00
N PRO A 49 -9.67 33.09 -32.77
CA PRO A 49 -9.20 32.72 -31.44
C PRO A 49 -8.11 33.68 -30.93
N GLY A 50 -8.19 34.05 -29.66
CA GLY A 50 -7.20 34.90 -29.00
C GLY A 50 -7.62 35.35 -27.60
N MET A 51 -6.77 36.15 -26.96
CA MET A 51 -7.02 36.75 -25.66
C MET A 51 -7.43 38.21 -25.83
N VAL A 52 -8.61 38.57 -25.32
CA VAL A 52 -9.12 39.95 -25.37
C VAL A 52 -8.75 40.69 -24.08
N LEU A 53 -8.09 41.83 -24.24
CA LEU A 53 -7.67 42.73 -23.16
C LEU A 53 -8.54 43.97 -23.16
N LEU A 54 -9.25 44.19 -22.05
CA LEU A 54 -10.02 45.41 -21.78
C LEU A 54 -9.19 46.28 -20.84
N LEU A 55 -8.80 47.47 -21.30
CA LEU A 55 -7.82 48.32 -20.62
C LEU A 55 -8.51 49.61 -20.16
N TRP A 56 -8.50 49.84 -18.84
CA TRP A 56 -8.91 51.11 -18.24
C TRP A 56 -7.68 51.83 -17.69
N ASP A 57 -7.41 53.02 -18.22
CA ASP A 57 -6.27 53.85 -17.83
C ASP A 57 -6.72 55.10 -17.06
N ASN A 58 -6.14 55.28 -15.88
CA ASN A 58 -6.47 56.32 -14.90
C ASN A 58 -5.63 57.60 -15.05
N SER A 59 -4.93 57.79 -16.17
CA SER A 59 -4.05 58.95 -16.42
C SER A 59 -4.73 60.33 -16.35
N PHE A 60 -6.06 60.39 -16.24
CA PHE A 60 -6.85 61.63 -16.16
C PHE A 60 -7.41 61.95 -14.75
N SER A 61 -6.87 61.33 -13.70
CA SER A 61 -7.21 61.62 -12.30
C SER A 61 -6.05 62.27 -11.56
N TRP A 62 -6.34 63.29 -10.75
CA TRP A 62 -5.38 63.85 -9.79
C TRP A 62 -5.30 63.01 -8.51
N LEU A 63 -6.16 62.01 -8.38
CA LEU A 63 -6.20 61.04 -7.28
C LEU A 63 -5.43 59.78 -7.66
N ASN A 64 -4.61 59.29 -6.72
CA ASN A 64 -3.80 58.07 -6.88
C ASN A 64 -4.61 56.78 -7.09
N ALA A 65 -5.93 56.81 -6.87
CA ALA A 65 -6.83 55.68 -7.08
C ALA A 65 -8.20 56.16 -7.59
N LYS A 66 -8.84 55.35 -8.44
CA LYS A 66 -10.18 55.58 -9.00
C LYS A 66 -11.04 54.32 -8.85
N GLN A 67 -12.32 54.52 -8.53
CA GLN A 67 -13.31 53.43 -8.47
C GLN A 67 -13.98 53.25 -9.84
N LEU A 68 -13.90 52.04 -10.39
CA LEU A 68 -14.48 51.62 -11.65
C LEU A 68 -15.51 50.51 -11.40
N ALA A 69 -16.75 50.70 -11.85
CA ALA A 69 -17.75 49.65 -11.94
C ALA A 69 -17.84 49.17 -13.39
N TYR A 70 -17.74 47.87 -13.63
CA TYR A 70 -17.80 47.30 -14.98
C TYR A 70 -18.60 45.99 -15.02
N HIS A 71 -19.15 45.68 -16.19
CA HIS A 71 -19.82 44.44 -16.52
C HIS A 71 -19.40 44.00 -17.92
N VAL A 72 -18.99 42.75 -18.08
CA VAL A 72 -18.53 42.19 -19.37
C VAL A 72 -19.18 40.83 -19.58
N GLU A 73 -19.74 40.63 -20.76
CA GLU A 73 -20.45 39.41 -21.15
C GLU A 73 -19.93 38.93 -22.51
N LEU A 74 -19.56 37.64 -22.58
CA LEU A 74 -19.19 36.96 -23.83
C LEU A 74 -20.35 36.08 -24.26
N LYS A 75 -20.90 36.35 -25.46
CA LYS A 75 -21.93 35.51 -26.07
C LYS A 75 -21.30 34.72 -27.20
N GLN A 76 -21.43 33.39 -27.14
CA GLN A 76 -21.06 32.50 -28.21
C GLN A 76 -22.29 32.15 -29.03
N GLU A 77 -22.28 32.48 -30.32
CA GLU A 77 -23.28 31.98 -31.25
C GLU A 77 -22.99 30.49 -31.49
N THR A 78 -23.69 29.60 -30.78
CA THR A 78 -23.68 28.17 -31.11
C THR A 78 -24.60 27.95 -32.31
N PRO A 79 -24.11 27.38 -33.42
CA PRO A 79 -24.98 27.02 -34.53
C PRO A 79 -26.06 26.04 -34.02
N PRO A 80 -27.31 26.13 -34.50
CA PRO A 80 -28.36 25.22 -34.12
C PRO A 80 -28.01 23.82 -34.63
N VAL A 81 -27.52 22.95 -33.74
CA VAL A 81 -27.31 21.52 -34.04
C VAL A 81 -28.68 20.90 -34.23
N SER A 82 -28.85 20.17 -35.34
CA SER A 82 -30.11 19.50 -35.68
C SER A 82 -30.46 18.45 -34.60
N ASP A 83 -31.74 18.31 -34.26
CA ASP A 83 -32.18 17.31 -33.26
C ASP A 83 -31.85 15.88 -33.69
N VAL A 84 -31.71 15.63 -35.00
CA VAL A 84 -31.24 14.35 -35.56
C VAL A 84 -29.78 14.10 -35.17
N GLU A 85 -28.91 15.11 -35.25
CA GLU A 85 -27.48 14.98 -34.91
C GLU A 85 -27.30 14.75 -33.40
N LYS A 86 -28.08 15.45 -32.56
CA LYS A 86 -28.10 15.20 -31.11
C LYS A 86 -28.51 13.77 -30.78
N THR A 87 -29.55 13.27 -31.46
CA THR A 87 -30.05 11.90 -31.26
C THR A 87 -29.00 10.87 -31.68
N GLN A 88 -28.32 11.09 -32.81
CA GLN A 88 -27.24 10.20 -33.27
C GLN A 88 -26.04 10.19 -32.32
N LEU A 89 -25.63 11.36 -31.82
CA LEU A 89 -24.56 11.47 -30.83
C LEU A 89 -24.92 10.75 -29.53
N ALA A 90 -26.15 10.93 -29.03
CA ALA A 90 -26.63 10.25 -27.84
C ALA A 90 -26.64 8.72 -28.02
N LEU A 91 -27.06 8.23 -29.20
CA LEU A 91 -27.09 6.80 -29.49
C LEU A 91 -25.68 6.19 -29.54
N ARG A 92 -24.71 6.90 -30.15
CA ARG A 92 -23.30 6.47 -30.16
C ARG A 92 -22.73 6.41 -28.75
N ALA A 93 -22.90 7.48 -27.98
CA ALA A 93 -22.43 7.53 -26.59
C ALA A 93 -23.04 6.40 -25.74
N ARG A 94 -24.31 6.06 -25.95
CA ARG A 94 -24.95 4.93 -25.28
C ARG A 94 -24.30 3.60 -25.68
N LEU A 95 -24.12 3.34 -26.98
CA LEU A 95 -23.50 2.10 -27.45
C LEU A 95 -22.08 1.90 -26.91
N GLU A 96 -21.28 2.98 -26.87
CA GLU A 96 -19.95 2.95 -26.28
C GLU A 96 -19.99 2.60 -24.79
N ARG A 97 -20.96 3.13 -24.04
CA ARG A 97 -21.14 2.78 -22.62
C ARG A 97 -21.63 1.36 -22.42
N ASP A 98 -22.55 0.87 -23.24
CA ASP A 98 -23.05 -0.49 -23.18
C ASP A 98 -21.90 -1.50 -23.43
N GLN A 99 -21.02 -1.20 -24.38
CA GLN A 99 -19.82 -2.02 -24.62
C GLN A 99 -18.84 -2.00 -23.44
N ALA A 100 -18.57 -0.82 -22.87
CA ALA A 100 -17.70 -0.70 -21.71
C ALA A 100 -18.26 -1.44 -20.49
N LEU A 101 -19.59 -1.43 -20.30
CA LEU A 101 -20.26 -2.16 -19.23
C LEU A 101 -20.05 -3.66 -19.38
N LEU A 102 -20.28 -4.21 -20.57
CA LEU A 102 -20.08 -5.65 -20.84
C LEU A 102 -18.63 -6.10 -20.60
N GLN A 103 -17.65 -5.27 -20.97
CA GLN A 103 -16.24 -5.56 -20.68
C GLN A 103 -15.97 -5.62 -19.17
N ARG A 104 -16.52 -4.66 -18.41
CA ARG A 104 -16.36 -4.63 -16.96
C ARG A 104 -17.08 -5.78 -16.25
N GLU A 105 -18.25 -6.18 -16.73
CA GLU A 105 -18.95 -7.37 -16.21
C GLU A 105 -18.12 -8.64 -16.44
N SER A 106 -17.57 -8.82 -17.65
CA SER A 106 -16.70 -9.96 -17.93
C SER A 106 -15.41 -9.96 -17.09
N GLU A 107 -14.80 -8.80 -16.85
CA GLU A 107 -13.65 -8.67 -15.96
C GLU A 107 -14.02 -9.02 -14.51
N PHE A 108 -15.19 -8.56 -14.05
CA PHE A 108 -15.71 -8.85 -12.72
C PHE A 108 -15.94 -10.35 -12.53
N ASP A 109 -16.61 -11.01 -13.46
CA ASP A 109 -16.86 -12.46 -13.40
C ASP A 109 -15.55 -13.28 -13.37
N GLY A 110 -14.54 -12.83 -14.11
CA GLY A 110 -13.21 -13.42 -14.10
C GLY A 110 -12.53 -13.29 -12.74
N LEU A 111 -12.57 -12.09 -12.15
CA LEU A 111 -12.01 -11.82 -10.81
C LEU A 111 -12.76 -12.58 -9.71
N GLU A 112 -14.08 -12.68 -9.80
CA GLU A 112 -14.92 -13.43 -8.87
C GLU A 112 -14.54 -14.91 -8.88
N THR A 113 -14.40 -15.49 -10.08
CA THR A 113 -13.94 -16.88 -10.25
C THR A 113 -12.54 -17.07 -9.66
N GLN A 114 -11.62 -16.15 -9.93
CA GLN A 114 -10.26 -16.20 -9.39
C GLN A 114 -10.26 -16.16 -7.86
N MET A 115 -11.03 -15.23 -7.26
CA MET A 115 -11.16 -15.13 -5.81
C MET A 115 -11.65 -16.43 -5.20
N GLN A 116 -12.68 -17.06 -5.77
CA GLN A 116 -13.20 -18.34 -5.28
C GLN A 116 -12.16 -19.46 -5.38
N THR A 117 -11.35 -19.51 -6.45
CA THR A 117 -10.27 -20.51 -6.56
C THR A 117 -9.16 -20.31 -5.53
N GLU A 118 -8.80 -19.06 -5.24
CA GLU A 118 -7.80 -18.74 -4.23
C GLU A 118 -8.32 -19.06 -2.82
N GLU A 119 -9.60 -18.78 -2.53
CA GLU A 119 -10.24 -19.16 -1.25
C GLU A 119 -10.20 -20.68 -1.01
N GLN A 120 -10.52 -21.48 -2.04
CA GLN A 120 -10.42 -22.94 -1.97
C GLN A 120 -8.98 -23.40 -1.73
N THR A 121 -8.02 -22.75 -2.39
CA THR A 121 -6.59 -23.05 -2.24
C THR A 121 -6.10 -22.71 -0.83
N LEU A 122 -6.51 -21.57 -0.28
CA LEU A 122 -6.18 -21.18 1.09
C LEU A 122 -6.73 -22.16 2.11
N ALA A 123 -7.99 -22.57 1.97
CA ALA A 123 -8.61 -23.56 2.86
C ALA A 123 -7.85 -24.91 2.82
N PHE A 124 -7.43 -25.34 1.63
CA PHE A 124 -6.64 -26.55 1.47
C PHE A 124 -5.26 -26.45 2.14
N LEU A 125 -4.54 -25.34 1.95
CA LEU A 125 -3.24 -25.11 2.56
C LEU A 125 -3.34 -25.01 4.10
N GLN A 126 -4.39 -24.38 4.62
CA GLN A 126 -4.65 -24.34 6.06
C GLN A 126 -4.80 -25.75 6.63
N HIS A 127 -5.58 -26.61 5.97
CA HIS A 127 -5.74 -27.99 6.39
C HIS A 127 -4.41 -28.77 6.40
N GLN A 128 -3.56 -28.59 5.37
CA GLN A 128 -2.23 -29.22 5.36
C GLN A 128 -1.33 -28.73 6.49
N ILE A 129 -1.37 -27.44 6.81
CA ILE A 129 -0.59 -26.88 7.92
C ILE A 129 -1.03 -27.52 9.24
N GLU A 130 -2.34 -27.66 9.47
CA GLU A 130 -2.88 -28.30 10.67
C GLU A 130 -2.45 -29.77 10.77
N GLU A 131 -2.49 -30.51 9.65
CA GLU A 131 -2.05 -31.90 9.60
C GLU A 131 -0.57 -32.04 9.94
N LEU A 132 0.29 -31.24 9.29
CA LEU A 132 1.74 -31.25 9.54
C LEU A 132 2.09 -30.85 10.97
N GLN A 133 1.37 -29.88 11.55
CA GLN A 133 1.51 -29.53 12.97
C GLN A 133 1.07 -30.67 13.90
N GLY A 134 0.08 -31.46 13.50
CA GLY A 134 -0.31 -32.69 14.20
C GLY A 134 0.81 -33.73 14.17
N GLN A 135 1.34 -34.01 12.99
CA GLN A 135 2.45 -34.97 12.80
C GLN A 135 3.71 -34.55 13.56
N LEU A 136 4.05 -33.26 13.55
CA LEU A 136 5.20 -32.73 14.29
C LEU A 136 5.07 -33.00 15.78
N ARG A 137 3.92 -32.66 16.39
CA ARG A 137 3.65 -32.91 17.81
C ARG A 137 3.74 -34.40 18.15
N GLN A 138 3.25 -35.28 17.27
CA GLN A 138 3.35 -36.72 17.47
C GLN A 138 4.81 -37.19 17.49
N HIS A 139 5.64 -36.69 16.58
CA HIS A 139 7.06 -37.03 16.53
C HIS A 139 7.85 -36.45 17.71
N GLU A 140 7.49 -35.26 18.18
CA GLU A 140 8.08 -34.66 19.39
C GLU A 140 7.77 -35.51 20.63
N GLN A 141 6.52 -35.94 20.81
CA GLN A 141 6.16 -36.83 21.90
C GLN A 141 6.88 -38.17 21.81
N ALA A 142 6.91 -38.80 20.63
CA ALA A 142 7.58 -40.08 20.45
C ALA A 142 9.10 -39.99 20.72
N LYS A 143 9.71 -38.85 20.40
CA LYS A 143 11.12 -38.57 20.72
C LYS A 143 11.34 -38.44 22.23
N GLU A 144 10.45 -37.75 22.94
CA GLU A 144 10.53 -37.60 24.40
C GLU A 144 10.36 -38.94 25.12
N ASP A 145 9.41 -39.75 24.67
CA ASP A 145 9.19 -41.11 25.18
C ASP A 145 10.44 -41.98 24.92
N ALA A 146 11.01 -41.91 23.72
CA ALA A 146 12.23 -42.63 23.38
C ALA A 146 13.46 -42.14 24.19
N ALA A 147 13.55 -40.85 24.48
CA ALA A 147 14.61 -40.29 25.33
C ALA A 147 14.49 -40.82 26.76
N THR A 148 13.29 -40.79 27.33
CA THR A 148 13.01 -41.35 28.66
C THR A 148 13.34 -42.84 28.74
N GLN A 149 12.96 -43.60 27.71
CA GLN A 149 13.27 -45.02 27.63
C GLN A 149 14.77 -45.28 27.48
N LYS A 150 15.48 -44.46 26.70
CA LYS A 150 16.94 -44.52 26.56
C LYS A 150 17.62 -44.29 27.90
N ASP A 151 17.21 -43.27 28.64
CA ASP A 151 17.81 -42.94 29.95
C ASP A 151 17.59 -44.07 30.95
N ARG A 152 16.37 -44.62 31.02
CA ARG A 152 16.06 -45.79 31.85
C ARG A 152 16.92 -47.01 31.52
N VAL A 153 17.10 -47.32 30.23
CA VAL A 153 17.96 -48.43 29.81
C VAL A 153 19.43 -48.13 30.12
N GLY A 154 19.85 -46.87 30.01
CA GLY A 154 21.18 -46.41 30.42
C GLY A 154 21.48 -46.71 31.88
N GLU A 155 20.56 -46.35 32.78
CA GLU A 155 20.68 -46.64 34.22
C GLU A 155 20.79 -48.14 34.50
N GLN A 156 19.98 -48.96 33.83
CA GLN A 156 20.03 -50.43 33.95
C GLN A 156 21.37 -51.01 33.48
N ILE A 157 21.93 -50.47 32.38
CA ILE A 157 23.25 -50.88 31.89
C ILE A 157 24.33 -50.53 32.92
N GLU A 158 24.29 -49.32 33.50
CA GLU A 158 25.25 -48.89 34.52
C GLU A 158 25.19 -49.80 35.77
N GLU A 159 23.99 -50.15 36.22
CA GLU A 159 23.76 -51.08 37.33
C GLU A 159 24.36 -52.46 37.02
N LEU A 160 24.03 -53.05 35.88
CA LEU A 160 24.57 -54.35 35.46
C LEU A 160 26.10 -54.32 35.27
N CYS A 161 26.66 -53.25 34.71
CA CYS A 161 28.10 -53.07 34.59
C CYS A 161 28.77 -53.05 35.97
N TRP A 162 28.16 -52.38 36.95
CA TRP A 162 28.65 -52.37 38.32
C TRP A 162 28.60 -53.78 38.94
N GLU A 163 27.48 -54.50 38.80
CA GLU A 163 27.33 -55.87 39.31
C GLU A 163 28.35 -56.84 38.70
N LEU A 164 28.52 -56.81 37.37
CA LEU A 164 29.50 -57.65 36.67
C LEU A 164 30.92 -57.37 37.13
N ASN A 165 31.28 -56.10 37.34
CA ASN A 165 32.59 -55.75 37.88
C ASN A 165 32.76 -56.29 39.30
N ALA A 166 31.78 -56.12 40.18
CA ALA A 166 31.83 -56.63 41.55
C ALA A 166 31.95 -58.17 41.59
N LEU A 167 31.19 -58.88 40.75
CA LEU A 167 31.27 -60.33 40.61
C LEU A 167 32.62 -60.78 40.07
N SER A 168 33.17 -60.06 39.07
CA SER A 168 34.49 -60.35 38.51
C SER A 168 35.58 -60.33 39.59
N TRP A 169 35.55 -59.36 40.51
CA TRP A 169 36.44 -59.31 41.67
C TRP A 169 36.24 -60.46 42.66
N ARG A 170 34.99 -60.88 42.89
CA ARG A 170 34.66 -62.01 43.79
C ARG A 170 35.08 -63.37 43.24
N CYS A 171 35.11 -63.52 41.92
CA CYS A 171 35.50 -64.76 41.25
C CYS A 171 37.01 -64.98 41.16
N LEU A 172 37.84 -64.01 41.56
CA LEU A 172 39.29 -64.17 41.58
C LEU A 172 39.72 -65.18 42.66
N GLU A 173 40.70 -66.03 42.34
CA GLU A 173 41.33 -66.90 43.33
C GLU A 173 41.97 -66.08 44.46
N LYS A 174 41.90 -66.58 45.70
CA LYS A 174 42.42 -65.88 46.89
C LYS A 174 43.90 -65.52 46.77
N SER A 175 44.70 -66.37 46.12
CA SER A 175 46.13 -66.14 45.83
C SER A 175 46.34 -64.94 44.90
N THR A 176 45.52 -64.84 43.85
CA THR A 176 45.53 -63.75 42.87
C THR A 176 45.04 -62.45 43.50
N LEU A 177 43.96 -62.49 44.28
CA LEU A 177 43.45 -61.34 45.00
C LEU A 177 44.47 -60.80 46.02
N HIS A 178 45.14 -61.67 46.77
CA HIS A 178 46.17 -61.28 47.73
C HIS A 178 47.41 -60.68 47.05
N ARG A 179 47.75 -61.13 45.83
CA ARG A 179 48.82 -60.52 45.03
C ARG A 179 48.43 -59.15 44.49
N ILE A 180 47.18 -58.97 44.06
CA ILE A 180 46.68 -57.69 43.54
C ILE A 180 46.51 -56.67 44.66
N LEU A 181 45.95 -57.04 45.81
CA LEU A 181 45.68 -56.13 46.92
C LEU A 181 46.82 -56.07 47.96
N GLY A 182 47.89 -56.83 47.77
CA GLY A 182 48.97 -56.98 48.76
C GLY A 182 49.81 -55.72 49.03
N PHE A 183 49.59 -54.65 48.26
CA PHE A 183 50.22 -53.34 48.48
C PHE A 183 49.38 -52.37 49.31
N LEU A 184 48.12 -52.71 49.62
CA LEU A 184 47.19 -51.86 50.36
C LEU A 184 47.32 -52.04 51.87
N GLU A 185 47.08 -50.96 52.64
CA GLU A 185 47.02 -51.04 54.10
C GLU A 185 45.73 -51.72 54.58
N GLU A 186 45.71 -52.33 55.78
CA GLU A 186 44.54 -53.05 56.33
C GLU A 186 43.25 -52.22 56.32
N LYS A 187 43.34 -50.91 56.53
CA LYS A 187 42.18 -49.99 56.49
C LYS A 187 41.62 -49.81 55.09
N GLU A 188 42.48 -49.75 54.08
CA GLU A 188 42.10 -49.61 52.67
C GLU A 188 41.50 -50.92 52.14
N LEU A 189 42.03 -52.04 52.60
CA LEU A 189 41.54 -53.38 52.29
C LEU A 189 40.13 -53.60 52.88
N ALA A 190 39.88 -53.16 54.11
CA ALA A 190 38.55 -53.19 54.73
C ALA A 190 37.54 -52.27 53.99
N ALA A 191 37.97 -51.08 53.57
CA ALA A 191 37.15 -50.17 52.79
C ALA A 191 36.79 -50.75 51.41
N TRP A 192 37.75 -51.40 50.75
CA TRP A 192 37.53 -52.07 49.46
C TRP A 192 36.53 -53.22 49.57
N TYR A 193 36.66 -54.08 50.60
CA TYR A 193 35.67 -55.12 50.86
C TYR A 193 34.27 -54.54 51.17
N GLY A 194 34.19 -53.42 51.88
CA GLY A 194 32.94 -52.70 52.10
C GLY A 194 32.28 -52.26 50.79
N ILE A 195 33.04 -51.68 49.87
CA ILE A 195 32.53 -51.20 48.57
C ILE A 195 32.09 -52.36 47.67
N CYS A 196 32.82 -53.47 47.66
CA CYS A 196 32.48 -54.64 46.83
C CYS A 196 31.36 -55.52 47.41
N ILE A 197 30.97 -55.34 48.68
CA ILE A 197 29.95 -56.16 49.36
C ILE A 197 28.66 -55.38 49.67
N ALA A 198 28.68 -54.07 49.91
CA ALA A 198 27.58 -53.34 50.56
C ALA A 198 26.39 -52.87 49.69
N ARG A 199 26.20 -53.35 48.46
CA ARG A 199 25.07 -52.93 47.60
C ARG A 199 24.20 -54.08 47.05
N SER A 200 24.11 -55.19 47.79
CA SER A 200 23.09 -56.23 47.58
C SER A 200 21.82 -55.95 48.36
#